data_AF-A0A3B9GLD1-F1
#
_entry.id   AF-A0A3B9GLD1-F1
#
_cell.length_a   1.000
_cell.length_b   1.000
_cell.length_c   1.000
_cell.angle_alpha   90.00
_cell.angle_beta   90.00
_cell.angle_gamma   90.00
#
_symmetry.space_group_name_H-M   'P 1'
#
loop_
_entity.id
_entity.type
_entity.pdbx_description
1 polymer ?
#
loop_
_entity_poly.entity_id
_entity_poly.type
_entity_poly.pdbx_seq_one_letter_code
_entity_poly.pdbx_strand_id
1 'polypeptide(L)'
;MAWYSDWVRDNMLVSAFAQFFILGSLGELLGVLASKRKPSKNVVEWLVKAVVWGFLGILVKYAFKGFEGFLHALVDKGLLPALAWESQALRAFCLSALMNAQFGPLLMFLHRSTDNLITGARGYTGINRSFWTLLWFWLPAHTLTFMLPSDYQIGLAALWSVALGLIMGFTKRPKA
;
A
#
# COMPACT_ATOMS: atom_id res chain seq x y z
N MET A 1 -23.58 1.84 -0.61
CA MET A 1 -22.42 1.26 -1.32
C MET A 1 -22.27 1.81 -2.74
N ALA A 2 -23.35 1.90 -3.54
CA ALA A 2 -23.30 2.45 -4.91
C ALA A 2 -22.61 3.83 -5.01
N TRP A 3 -22.98 4.76 -4.13
CA TRP A 3 -22.34 6.09 -4.09
C TRP A 3 -20.80 6.04 -3.97
N TYR A 4 -20.26 5.11 -3.16
CA TYR A 4 -18.82 4.98 -3.01
C TYR A 4 -18.17 4.44 -4.29
N SER A 5 -18.73 3.37 -4.86
CA SER A 5 -18.20 2.79 -6.09
C SER A 5 -18.27 3.77 -7.26
N ASP A 6 -19.36 4.53 -7.35
CA ASP A 6 -19.55 5.55 -8.40
C ASP A 6 -18.53 6.67 -8.24
N TRP A 7 -18.35 7.18 -7.02
CA TRP A 7 -17.34 8.20 -6.74
C TRP A 7 -15.91 7.75 -7.06
N VAL A 8 -15.52 6.53 -6.65
CA VAL A 8 -14.19 5.98 -6.97
C VAL A 8 -14.00 5.82 -8.47
N ARG A 9 -15.04 5.37 -9.17
CA ARG A 9 -14.99 5.16 -10.63
C ARG A 9 -14.85 6.49 -11.37
N ASP A 10 -15.61 7.50 -10.99
CA ASP A 10 -15.58 8.82 -11.62
C ASP A 10 -14.31 9.62 -11.26
N ASN A 11 -13.71 9.31 -10.11
CA ASN A 11 -12.57 10.05 -9.56
C ASN A 11 -11.41 9.13 -9.18
N MET A 12 -10.96 8.27 -10.09
CA MET A 12 -9.98 7.20 -9.79
C MET A 12 -8.72 7.67 -9.06
N LEU A 13 -8.13 8.80 -9.47
CA LEU A 13 -6.88 9.30 -8.87
C LEU A 13 -7.14 10.12 -7.61
N VAL A 14 -8.19 10.95 -7.62
CA VAL A 14 -8.55 11.79 -6.48
C VAL A 14 -9.04 10.93 -5.31
N SER A 15 -9.79 9.86 -5.58
CA SER A 15 -10.22 8.91 -4.56
C SER A 15 -9.05 8.15 -3.96
N ALA A 16 -8.09 7.71 -4.79
CA ALA A 16 -6.86 7.09 -4.31
C ALA A 16 -6.05 8.04 -3.41
N PHE A 17 -5.91 9.30 -3.83
CA PHE A 17 -5.26 10.34 -3.05
C PHE A 17 -5.96 10.55 -1.70
N ALA A 18 -7.26 10.82 -1.72
CA ALA A 18 -8.03 11.14 -0.52
C ALA A 18 -8.03 9.98 0.48
N GLN A 19 -8.19 8.75 0.01
CA GLN A 19 -8.21 7.58 0.88
C GLN A 19 -6.87 7.31 1.54
N PHE A 20 -5.75 7.40 0.80
CA PHE A 20 -4.43 7.22 1.41
C PHE A 20 -4.01 8.43 2.25
N PHE A 21 -4.39 9.64 1.85
CA PHE A 21 -4.19 10.85 2.67
C PHE A 21 -4.79 10.68 4.06
N ILE A 22 -5.99 10.11 4.17
CA ILE A 22 -6.66 9.90 5.46
C ILE A 22 -6.15 8.63 6.14
N LEU A 23 -6.29 7.47 5.49
CA LEU A 23 -6.07 6.16 6.10
C LEU A 23 -4.59 5.80 6.22
N GLY A 24 -3.76 6.22 5.26
CA GLY A 24 -2.30 6.05 5.35
C GLY A 24 -1.73 6.82 6.54
N SER A 25 -2.09 8.09 6.66
CA SER A 25 -1.72 8.94 7.81
C SER A 25 -2.24 8.39 9.13
N LEU A 26 -3.49 7.91 9.16
CA LEU A 26 -4.06 7.29 10.34
C LEU A 26 -3.28 6.03 10.73
N GLY A 27 -2.91 5.19 9.77
CA GLY A 27 -2.09 4.00 10.01
C GLY A 27 -0.73 4.34 10.61
N GLU A 28 -0.08 5.38 10.10
CA GLU A 28 1.19 5.86 10.65
C GLU A 28 1.04 6.36 12.09
N LEU A 29 0.04 7.22 12.35
CA LEU A 29 -0.27 7.72 13.69
C LEU A 29 -0.56 6.58 14.67
N LEU A 30 -1.42 5.65 14.27
CA LEU A 30 -1.76 4.49 15.09
C LEU A 30 -0.55 3.58 15.34
N GLY A 31 0.35 3.44 14.38
CA GLY A 31 1.61 2.70 14.58
C GLY A 31 2.53 3.37 15.60
N VAL A 32 2.62 4.71 15.60
CA VAL A 32 3.36 5.46 16.62
C VAL A 32 2.74 5.24 18.00
N LEU A 33 1.42 5.42 18.12
CA LEU A 33 0.69 5.24 19.38
C LEU A 33 0.80 3.80 19.90
N ALA A 34 0.62 2.81 19.03
CA ALA A 34 0.76 1.40 19.37
C ALA A 34 2.18 1.07 19.86
N SER A 35 3.22 1.74 19.35
CA SER A 35 4.60 1.57 19.83
C SER A 35 4.93 2.23 21.17
N LYS A 36 3.94 2.86 21.85
CA LYS A 36 4.09 3.68 23.06
C LYS A 36 5.04 4.88 22.89
N ARG A 37 5.29 5.30 21.65
CA ARG A 37 6.05 6.51 21.34
C ARG A 37 5.11 7.71 21.30
N LYS A 38 5.63 8.89 21.61
CA LYS A 38 4.88 10.14 21.51
C LYS A 38 4.90 10.61 20.04
N PRO A 39 3.76 10.92 19.42
CA PRO A 39 3.73 11.51 18.09
C PRO A 39 4.40 12.88 18.08
N SER A 40 4.90 13.29 16.91
CA SER A 40 5.43 14.64 16.73
C SER A 40 4.36 15.67 17.06
N LYS A 41 4.75 16.73 17.78
CA LYS A 41 3.86 17.87 18.09
C LYS A 41 3.69 18.81 16.89
N ASN A 42 4.51 18.66 15.85
CA ASN A 42 4.49 19.53 14.69
C ASN A 42 3.34 19.15 13.75
N VAL A 43 2.29 19.96 13.71
CA VAL A 43 1.13 19.74 12.83
C VAL A 43 1.50 19.80 11.36
N VAL A 44 2.47 20.65 10.98
CA VAL A 44 2.93 20.78 9.59
C VAL A 44 3.61 19.49 9.13
N GLU A 45 4.39 18.84 10.00
CA GLU A 45 5.01 17.55 9.70
C GLU A 45 3.96 16.50 9.34
N TRP A 46 2.91 16.38 10.14
CA TRP A 46 1.80 15.45 9.88
C TRP A 46 1.03 15.78 8.60
N LEU A 47 0.83 17.07 8.31
CA LEU A 47 0.16 17.48 7.08
C LEU A 47 0.99 17.13 5.84
N VAL A 48 2.30 17.38 5.86
CA VAL A 48 3.21 17.02 4.76
C VAL A 48 3.24 15.50 4.57
N LYS A 49 3.31 14.72 5.66
CA LYS A 49 3.19 13.26 5.61
C LYS A 49 1.88 12.80 4.99
N ALA A 50 0.77 13.43 5.33
CA ALA A 50 -0.52 13.10 4.76
C ALA A 50 -0.59 13.35 3.26
N VAL A 51 -0.04 14.49 2.80
CA VAL A 51 0.09 14.78 1.37
C VAL A 51 0.96 13.73 0.66
N VAL A 52 2.09 13.33 1.25
CA VAL A 52 2.94 12.26 0.71
C VAL A 52 2.17 10.95 0.61
N TRP A 53 1.43 10.56 1.65
CA TRP A 53 0.58 9.38 1.60
C TRP A 53 -0.45 9.45 0.46
N GLY A 54 -1.10 10.60 0.27
CA GLY A 54 -2.01 10.80 -0.85
C GLY A 54 -1.35 10.55 -2.21
N PHE A 55 -0.15 11.10 -2.45
CA PHE A 55 0.59 10.85 -3.69
C PHE A 55 1.04 9.38 -3.83
N LEU A 56 1.45 8.74 -2.74
CA LEU A 56 1.73 7.29 -2.75
C LEU A 56 0.48 6.50 -3.12
N GLY A 57 -0.71 6.91 -2.67
CA GLY A 57 -1.99 6.31 -3.07
C GLY A 57 -2.24 6.38 -4.58
N ILE A 58 -1.91 7.51 -5.22
CA ILE A 58 -1.97 7.64 -6.68
C ILE A 58 -1.03 6.64 -7.36
N LEU A 59 0.23 6.52 -6.88
CA LEU A 59 1.20 5.56 -7.42
C LEU A 59 0.72 4.12 -7.25
N VAL A 60 0.12 3.79 -6.11
CA VAL A 60 -0.50 2.48 -5.86
C VAL A 60 -1.64 2.22 -6.87
N LYS A 61 -2.49 3.21 -7.15
CA LYS A 61 -3.56 3.06 -8.15
C LYS A 61 -3.00 2.82 -9.56
N TYR A 62 -1.93 3.52 -9.94
CA TYR A 62 -1.24 3.25 -11.20
C TYR A 62 -0.65 1.85 -11.23
N ALA A 63 -0.02 1.39 -10.15
CA ALA A 63 0.50 0.03 -10.06
C ALA A 63 -0.61 -1.00 -10.20
N PHE A 64 -1.75 -0.84 -9.51
CA PHE A 64 -2.86 -1.79 -9.60
C PHE A 64 -3.32 -1.97 -11.05
N LYS A 65 -3.53 -0.86 -11.78
CA LYS A 65 -3.98 -0.94 -13.17
C LYS A 65 -2.87 -1.38 -14.13
N GLY A 66 -1.64 -0.92 -13.91
CA GLY A 66 -0.48 -1.26 -14.74
C GLY A 66 -0.13 -2.74 -14.65
N PHE A 67 -0.11 -3.32 -13.44
CA PHE A 67 0.19 -4.74 -13.25
C PHE A 67 -0.93 -5.67 -13.74
N GLU A 68 -2.18 -5.21 -13.74
CA GLU A 68 -3.28 -5.92 -14.41
C GLU A 68 -2.99 -6.10 -15.91
N GLY A 69 -2.61 -5.02 -16.59
CA GLY A 69 -2.21 -5.06 -18.01
C GLY A 69 -0.93 -5.86 -18.23
N PHE A 70 0.05 -5.75 -17.33
CA PHE A 70 1.30 -6.50 -17.39
C PHE A 70 1.05 -8.02 -17.31
N LEU A 71 0.25 -8.48 -16.35
CA LEU A 71 -0.11 -9.90 -16.23
C LEU A 71 -0.86 -10.40 -17.46
N HIS A 72 -1.84 -9.63 -17.96
CA HIS A 72 -2.57 -9.97 -19.18
C HIS A 72 -1.63 -10.17 -20.36
N ALA A 73 -0.69 -9.23 -20.57
CA ALA A 73 0.28 -9.30 -21.66
C ALA A 73 1.21 -10.52 -21.55
N LEU A 74 1.63 -10.91 -20.34
CA LEU A 74 2.44 -12.11 -20.13
C LEU A 74 1.66 -13.39 -20.49
N VAL A 75 0.38 -13.46 -20.14
CA VAL A 75 -0.49 -14.60 -20.48
C VAL A 75 -0.76 -14.64 -21.98
N ASP A 76 -1.11 -13.52 -22.60
CA ASP A 76 -1.37 -13.42 -24.05
C ASP A 76 -0.17 -13.86 -24.89
N LYS A 77 1.05 -13.57 -24.41
CA LYS A 77 2.30 -13.96 -25.08
C LYS A 77 2.75 -15.39 -24.76
N GLY A 78 1.98 -16.15 -23.99
CA GLY A 78 2.32 -17.51 -23.57
C GLY A 78 3.50 -17.59 -22.60
N LEU A 79 3.90 -16.48 -21.99
CA LEU A 79 4.97 -16.42 -20.97
C LEU A 79 4.47 -16.88 -19.60
N LEU A 80 3.16 -16.88 -19.39
CA LEU A 80 2.48 -17.47 -18.23
C LEU A 80 1.31 -18.35 -18.70
N PRO A 81 0.92 -19.38 -17.92
CA PRO A 81 -0.24 -20.22 -18.26
C PRO A 81 -1.53 -19.40 -18.35
N ALA A 82 -2.42 -19.74 -19.29
CA ALA A 82 -3.75 -19.12 -19.43
C ALA A 82 -4.56 -19.12 -18.12
N LEU A 83 -4.40 -20.19 -17.33
CA LEU A 83 -5.02 -20.32 -16.01
C LEU A 83 -4.71 -19.14 -15.07
N ALA A 84 -3.55 -18.49 -15.21
CA ALA A 84 -3.17 -17.32 -14.43
C ALA A 84 -4.04 -16.08 -14.70
N TRP A 85 -4.77 -16.06 -15.82
CA TRP A 85 -5.77 -15.02 -16.11
C TRP A 85 -7.21 -15.49 -15.88
N GLU A 86 -7.51 -16.74 -16.22
CA GLU A 86 -8.86 -17.30 -16.18
C GLU A 86 -9.36 -17.56 -14.75
N SER A 87 -8.50 -18.09 -13.89
CA SER A 87 -8.85 -18.35 -12.49
C SER A 87 -8.73 -17.07 -11.68
N GLN A 88 -9.85 -16.59 -11.10
CA GLN A 88 -9.86 -15.37 -10.28
C GLN A 88 -8.86 -15.42 -9.12
N ALA A 89 -8.79 -16.55 -8.41
CA ALA A 89 -7.88 -16.72 -7.28
C ALA A 89 -6.41 -16.73 -7.71
N LEU A 90 -6.09 -17.46 -8.80
CA LEU A 90 -4.72 -17.50 -9.31
C LEU A 90 -4.31 -16.15 -9.89
N ARG A 91 -5.20 -15.47 -10.63
CA ARG A 91 -4.99 -14.12 -11.13
C ARG A 91 -4.69 -13.14 -10.02
N ALA A 92 -5.50 -13.13 -8.96
CA ALA A 92 -5.28 -12.26 -7.82
C ALA A 92 -3.93 -12.52 -7.13
N PHE A 93 -3.55 -13.79 -6.97
CA PHE A 93 -2.25 -14.17 -6.43
C PHE A 93 -1.10 -13.72 -7.34
N CYS A 94 -1.19 -13.97 -8.65
CA CYS A 94 -0.17 -13.58 -9.62
C CYS A 94 0.00 -12.06 -9.69
N LEU A 95 -1.10 -11.29 -9.71
CA LEU A 95 -1.06 -9.83 -9.64
C LEU A 95 -0.36 -9.36 -8.37
N SER A 96 -0.74 -9.94 -7.22
CA SER A 96 -0.10 -9.63 -5.95
C SER A 96 1.39 -9.96 -5.95
N ALA A 97 1.78 -11.13 -6.43
CA ALA A 97 3.16 -11.57 -6.47
C ALA A 97 4.01 -10.65 -7.36
N LEU A 98 3.56 -10.38 -8.59
CA LEU A 98 4.28 -9.53 -9.55
C LEU A 98 4.42 -8.10 -9.04
N MET A 99 3.33 -7.53 -8.52
CA MET A 99 3.34 -6.17 -8.00
C MET A 99 4.21 -6.05 -6.74
N ASN A 100 4.07 -6.96 -5.78
CA ASN A 100 4.86 -6.91 -4.55
C ASN A 100 6.35 -7.21 -4.79
N ALA A 101 6.70 -8.00 -5.81
CA ALA A 101 8.10 -8.27 -6.16
C ALA A 101 8.78 -7.08 -6.84
N GLN A 102 8.06 -6.32 -7.68
CA GLN A 102 8.64 -5.24 -8.49
C GLN A 102 8.32 -3.84 -7.94
N PHE A 103 7.04 -3.53 -7.74
CA PHE A 103 6.59 -2.22 -7.24
C PHE A 103 6.72 -2.10 -5.73
N GLY A 104 6.55 -3.20 -4.99
CA GLY A 104 6.71 -3.23 -3.53
C GLY A 104 8.02 -2.62 -3.03
N PRO A 105 9.20 -3.05 -3.52
CA PRO A 105 10.48 -2.50 -3.10
C PRO A 105 10.63 -1.02 -3.44
N LEU A 106 10.18 -0.62 -4.64
CA LEU A 106 10.16 0.77 -5.07
C LEU A 106 9.34 1.63 -4.11
N LEU A 107 8.12 1.19 -3.78
CA LEU A 107 7.23 1.92 -2.88
C LEU A 107 7.82 2.04 -1.47
N MET A 108 8.39 0.96 -0.93
CA MET A 108 9.04 0.96 0.39
C MET A 108 10.22 1.95 0.43
N PHE A 109 11.00 2.00 -0.66
CA PHE A 109 12.11 2.93 -0.78
C PHE A 109 11.62 4.39 -0.89
N LEU A 110 10.62 4.67 -1.72
CA LEU A 110 10.03 6.01 -1.89
C LEU A 110 9.43 6.52 -0.59
N HIS A 111 8.62 5.71 0.09
CA HIS A 111 8.03 6.06 1.37
C HIS A 111 9.11 6.35 2.42
N ARG A 112 10.14 5.50 2.52
CA ARG A 112 11.24 5.71 3.47
C ARG A 112 12.06 6.96 3.15
N SER A 113 12.31 7.22 1.87
CA SER A 113 13.07 8.39 1.43
C SER A 113 12.32 9.69 1.71
N THR A 114 11.03 9.73 1.41
CA THR A 114 10.17 10.89 1.69
C THR A 114 10.01 11.13 3.19
N ASP A 115 9.82 10.08 4.00
CA ASP A 115 9.79 10.21 5.47
C ASP A 115 11.12 10.75 6.04
N ASN A 116 12.25 10.28 5.53
CA ASN A 116 13.57 10.79 5.92
C ASN A 116 13.76 12.27 5.56
N LEU A 117 13.29 12.69 4.37
CA LEU A 117 13.34 14.10 3.96
C LEU A 117 12.49 15.00 4.86
N ILE A 118 11.32 14.53 5.29
CA ILE A 118 10.42 15.27 6.19
C ILE A 118 11.00 15.37 7.60
N THR A 119 11.56 14.27 8.12
CA THR A 119 12.04 14.18 9.51
C THR A 119 13.51 14.61 9.68
N GLY A 120 14.23 14.84 8.59
CA GLY A 120 15.67 15.10 8.61
C GLY A 120 16.53 13.88 8.97
N ALA A 121 15.93 12.68 9.05
CA ALA A 121 16.64 11.46 9.35
C ALA A 121 17.57 11.05 8.20
N ARG A 122 18.68 10.37 8.52
CA ARG A 122 19.63 9.85 7.54
C ARG A 122 19.66 8.32 7.54
N GLY A 123 19.85 7.74 6.36
CA GLY A 123 20.02 6.30 6.17
C GLY A 123 18.72 5.49 6.15
N TYR A 124 18.86 4.18 5.95
CA TYR A 124 17.73 3.26 5.72
C TYR A 124 17.63 2.18 6.81
N THR A 125 18.05 2.50 8.04
CA THR A 125 18.02 1.55 9.15
C THR A 125 16.62 0.94 9.30
N GLY A 126 16.56 -0.39 9.28
CA GLY A 126 15.30 -1.14 9.39
C GLY A 126 14.54 -1.38 8.08
N ILE A 127 15.02 -0.93 6.93
CA ILE A 127 14.35 -1.16 5.63
C ILE A 127 14.20 -2.65 5.29
N ASN A 128 15.15 -3.49 5.72
CA ASN A 128 15.05 -4.94 5.55
C ASN A 128 13.77 -5.52 6.17
N ARG A 129 13.34 -5.00 7.34
CA ARG A 129 12.08 -5.44 7.95
C ARG A 129 10.88 -4.99 7.12
N SER A 130 10.94 -3.79 6.54
CA SER A 130 9.90 -3.29 5.63
C SER A 130 9.80 -4.17 4.38
N PHE A 131 10.91 -4.60 3.79
CA PHE A 131 10.89 -5.54 2.67
C PHE A 131 10.30 -6.89 3.04
N TRP A 132 10.57 -7.42 4.24
CA TRP A 132 9.92 -8.64 4.70
C TRP A 132 8.39 -8.52 4.75
N THR A 133 7.84 -7.34 5.08
CA THR A 133 6.39 -7.14 5.05
C THR A 133 5.78 -7.32 3.65
N LEU A 134 6.56 -7.11 2.58
CA LEU A 134 6.08 -7.37 1.21
C LEU A 134 5.69 -8.83 1.02
N LEU A 135 6.46 -9.75 1.63
CA LEU A 135 6.23 -11.19 1.52
C LEU A 135 5.13 -11.68 2.48
N TRP A 136 5.23 -11.40 3.77
CA TRP A 136 4.33 -12.02 4.75
C TRP A 136 3.01 -11.25 4.96
N PHE A 137 2.96 -9.96 4.63
CA PHE A 137 1.77 -9.13 4.82
C PHE A 137 1.15 -8.70 3.50
N TRP A 138 1.91 -7.99 2.66
CA TRP A 138 1.34 -7.38 1.46
C TRP A 138 1.03 -8.37 0.34
N LEU A 139 1.78 -9.47 0.22
CA LEU A 139 1.45 -10.52 -0.74
C LEU A 139 0.09 -11.17 -0.44
N PRO A 140 -0.21 -11.65 0.77
CA PRO A 140 -1.57 -12.15 1.07
C PRO A 140 -2.63 -11.04 1.07
N ALA A 141 -2.34 -9.85 1.62
CA ALA A 141 -3.29 -8.74 1.67
C ALA A 141 -3.70 -8.24 0.27
N HIS A 142 -2.74 -8.08 -0.64
CA HIS A 142 -3.03 -7.69 -2.02
C HIS A 142 -3.69 -8.82 -2.82
N THR A 143 -3.41 -10.09 -2.51
CA THR A 143 -4.16 -11.21 -3.11
C THR A 143 -5.65 -11.08 -2.79
N LEU A 144 -6.00 -10.88 -1.51
CA LEU A 144 -7.40 -10.64 -1.12
C LEU A 144 -7.98 -9.38 -1.76
N THR A 145 -7.14 -8.34 -1.88
CA THR A 145 -7.53 -7.07 -2.53
C THR A 145 -7.90 -7.28 -3.99
N PHE A 146 -7.08 -8.00 -4.76
CA PHE A 146 -7.33 -8.25 -6.18
C PHE A 146 -8.45 -9.25 -6.46
N MET A 147 -8.94 -9.96 -5.45
CA MET A 147 -10.17 -10.74 -5.56
C MET A 147 -11.42 -9.86 -5.56
N LEU A 148 -11.35 -8.63 -5.04
CA LEU A 148 -12.48 -7.70 -5.02
C LEU A 148 -12.68 -6.98 -6.35
N PRO A 149 -13.90 -6.46 -6.63
CA PRO A 149 -14.13 -5.57 -7.75
C PRO A 149 -13.22 -4.33 -7.69
N SER A 150 -12.79 -3.85 -8.86
CA SER A 150 -11.79 -2.78 -9.04
C SER A 150 -12.06 -1.50 -8.23
N ASP A 151 -13.34 -1.17 -8.04
CA ASP A 151 -13.78 0.02 -7.30
C ASP A 151 -13.49 -0.08 -5.78
N TYR A 152 -13.39 -1.28 -5.23
CA TYR A 152 -13.13 -1.51 -3.80
C TYR A 152 -11.65 -1.75 -3.48
N GLN A 153 -10.84 -2.07 -4.49
CA GLN A 153 -9.45 -2.47 -4.29
C GLN A 153 -8.62 -1.37 -3.60
N ILE A 154 -8.77 -0.13 -4.04
CA ILE A 154 -8.02 1.00 -3.48
C ILE A 154 -8.46 1.34 -2.05
N GLY A 155 -9.76 1.15 -1.74
CA GLY A 155 -10.33 1.23 -0.38
C GLY A 155 -9.67 0.25 0.56
N LEU A 156 -9.67 -1.03 0.16
CA LEU A 156 -9.11 -2.08 0.98
C LEU A 156 -7.59 -1.92 1.14
N ALA A 157 -6.86 -1.52 0.09
CA ALA A 157 -5.42 -1.23 0.18
C ALA A 157 -5.09 -0.13 1.20
N ALA A 158 -5.90 0.94 1.23
CA ALA A 158 -5.75 2.00 2.21
C ALA A 158 -6.04 1.51 3.64
N LEU A 159 -7.02 0.61 3.83
CA LEU A 159 -7.29 -0.04 5.12
C LEU A 159 -6.15 -0.97 5.56
N TRP A 160 -5.50 -1.68 4.64
CA TRP A 160 -4.31 -2.48 4.96
C TRP A 160 -3.15 -1.62 5.50
N SER A 161 -3.04 -0.36 5.08
CA SER A 161 -2.05 0.58 5.64
C SER A 161 -2.30 0.86 7.12
N VAL A 162 -3.57 0.96 7.53
CA VAL A 162 -3.97 1.08 8.94
C VAL A 162 -3.63 -0.18 9.73
N ALA A 163 -4.00 -1.34 9.20
CA ALA A 163 -3.74 -2.63 9.83
C ALA A 163 -2.24 -2.86 10.03
N LEU A 164 -1.42 -2.63 9.00
CA LEU A 164 0.03 -2.78 9.10
C LEU A 164 0.64 -1.79 10.08
N GLY A 165 0.17 -0.53 10.08
CA GLY A 165 0.60 0.49 11.02
C GLY A 165 0.47 0.02 12.46
N LEU A 166 -0.70 -0.51 12.82
CA LEU A 166 -0.96 -1.11 14.13
C LEU A 166 -0.03 -2.29 14.43
N ILE A 167 0.04 -3.29 13.55
CA ILE A 167 0.87 -4.49 13.73
C ILE A 167 2.33 -4.09 13.99
N MET A 168 2.89 -3.26 13.11
CA MET A 168 4.29 -2.80 13.22
C MET A 168 4.51 -1.95 14.48
N GLY A 169 3.51 -1.17 14.91
CA GLY A 169 3.57 -0.44 16.17
C GLY A 169 3.73 -1.37 17.37
N PHE A 170 2.93 -2.45 17.45
CA PHE A 170 3.05 -3.43 18.53
C PHE A 170 4.40 -4.14 18.55
N THR A 171 4.95 -4.51 17.37
CA THR A 171 6.28 -5.17 17.30
C THR A 171 7.45 -4.28 17.78
N LYS A 172 7.27 -2.96 17.80
CA LYS A 172 8.30 -1.98 18.22
C LYS A 172 8.21 -1.60 19.69
N ARG A 173 7.28 -2.18 20.46
CA ARG A 173 7.18 -1.93 21.90
C ARG A 173 8.47 -2.41 22.60
N PRO A 174 9.06 -1.62 23.51
CA PRO A 174 10.09 -2.12 24.42
C PRO A 174 9.52 -3.33 25.18
N LYS A 175 10.28 -4.41 25.28
CA LYS A 175 9.93 -5.49 26.22
C LYS A 175 9.92 -4.87 27.62
N ALA A 176 8.85 -5.12 28.37
CA ALA A 176 8.68 -4.67 29.75
C ALA A 176 9.77 -5.27 30.64
#